data_AF-A0A1I7RNU9-F1
#
_entry.id   AF-A0A1I7RNU9-F1
#
_cell.length_a   1.000
_cell.length_b   1.000
_cell.length_c   1.000
_cell.angle_alpha   90.00
_cell.angle_beta   90.00
_cell.angle_gamma   90.00
#
_symmetry.space_group_name_H-M   'P 1'
#
loop_
_entity.id
_entity.type
_entity.pdbx_description
1 polymer ?
#
loop_
_entity_poly.entity_id
_entity_poly.type
_entity_poly.pdbx_seq_one_letter_code
_entity_poly.pdbx_strand_id
1 'polypeptide(L)'
;MADFASTNIDKFIHVSKLILRNVDWDRTVNEVKDELVKLQDTELQEFDHLFDLAFPFWKEAVLNQTKPRDLESKLEEIGVGEEEATRISELWLDEAPATLKRAKLMSASGKPQVSDIRWGLELERATRFNSPKREPLIHFKFLTDQGSENVKMNIDQLTQLHLILKDIQSHVDSVYK
;
A
#
# COMPACT_ATOMS: atom_id res chain seq x y z
N MET A 1 16.31 7.01 -18.89
CA MET A 1 17.41 7.91 -18.51
C MET A 1 16.78 9.26 -18.20
N ALA A 2 16.50 9.51 -16.92
CA ALA A 2 15.98 10.79 -16.47
C ALA A 2 17.06 11.39 -15.57
N ASP A 3 17.59 12.55 -15.96
CA ASP A 3 18.36 13.42 -15.09
C ASP A 3 17.46 13.80 -13.90
N PHE A 4 17.69 13.20 -12.75
CA PHE A 4 17.27 13.80 -11.48
C PHE A 4 18.18 15.02 -11.28
N ALA A 5 17.79 16.16 -11.84
CA ALA A 5 18.45 17.42 -11.52
C ALA A 5 18.31 17.67 -10.01
N SER A 6 19.35 18.19 -9.36
CA SER A 6 19.38 18.43 -7.90
C SER A 6 18.23 19.29 -7.36
N THR A 7 17.54 20.05 -8.21
CA THR A 7 16.31 20.77 -7.87
C THR A 7 15.12 19.84 -7.59
N ASN A 8 15.14 18.63 -8.15
CA ASN A 8 14.08 17.64 -8.03
C ASN A 8 14.21 16.81 -6.75
N ILE A 9 15.44 16.53 -6.29
CA ILE A 9 15.66 15.73 -5.07
C ILE A 9 15.20 16.47 -3.80
N ASP A 10 15.42 17.78 -3.71
CA ASP A 10 14.98 18.57 -2.56
C ASP A 10 13.45 18.65 -2.47
N LYS A 11 12.78 18.80 -3.63
CA LYS A 11 11.32 18.72 -3.74
C LYS A 11 10.85 17.32 -3.35
N PHE A 12 11.46 16.27 -3.88
CA PHE A 12 11.14 14.88 -3.54
C PHE A 12 11.27 14.62 -2.04
N ILE A 13 12.35 15.06 -1.40
CA ILE A 13 12.56 14.96 0.05
C ILE A 13 11.47 15.72 0.82
N HIS A 14 11.07 16.90 0.36
CA HIS A 14 10.01 17.67 0.98
C HIS A 14 8.66 16.94 0.93
N VAL A 15 8.27 16.45 -0.24
CA VAL A 15 7.05 15.64 -0.43
C VAL A 15 7.10 14.37 0.42
N SER A 16 8.26 13.71 0.43
CA SER A 16 8.52 12.50 1.22
C SER A 16 8.31 12.74 2.72
N LYS A 17 8.81 13.87 3.26
CA LYS A 17 8.58 14.25 4.67
C LYS A 17 7.10 14.41 4.98
N LEU A 18 6.33 15.07 4.09
CA LEU A 18 4.90 15.27 4.29
C LEU A 18 4.14 13.94 4.26
N ILE A 19 4.49 13.06 3.33
CA ILE A 19 3.94 11.71 3.22
C ILE A 19 4.24 10.88 4.48
N LEU A 20 5.50 10.81 4.91
CA LEU A 20 5.94 10.01 6.06
C LEU A 20 5.37 10.50 7.40
N ARG A 21 5.11 11.81 7.51
CA ARG A 21 4.45 12.39 8.69
C ARG A 21 2.97 12.05 8.77
N ASN A 22 2.31 11.92 7.63
CA ASN A 22 0.89 11.65 7.51
C ASN A 22 0.63 10.18 7.09
N VAL A 23 0.72 9.28 8.07
CA VAL A 23 0.63 7.82 7.86
C VAL A 23 -0.80 7.32 7.60
N ASP A 24 -1.80 8.22 7.54
CA ASP A 24 -3.18 7.88 7.17
C ASP A 24 -3.37 7.79 5.66
N TRP A 25 -2.63 6.91 4.99
CA TRP A 25 -2.49 6.85 3.53
C TRP A 25 -3.80 6.86 2.73
N ASP A 26 -4.95 6.48 3.31
CA ASP A 26 -6.26 6.54 2.65
C ASP A 26 -6.96 7.93 2.79
N ARG A 27 -6.64 8.68 3.86
CA ARG A 27 -7.14 10.04 4.12
C ARG A 27 -6.12 11.13 3.71
N THR A 28 -4.84 10.82 3.86
CA THR A 28 -3.64 11.60 3.55
C THR A 28 -3.63 12.09 2.11
N VAL A 29 -4.13 11.33 1.13
CA VAL A 29 -4.07 11.75 -0.28
C VAL A 29 -4.78 13.09 -0.51
N ASN A 30 -5.93 13.32 0.12
CA ASN A 30 -6.66 14.57 -0.04
C ASN A 30 -6.11 15.68 0.86
N GLU A 31 -5.78 15.37 2.11
CA GLU A 31 -5.27 16.37 3.07
C GLU A 31 -3.86 16.86 2.71
N VAL A 32 -2.99 15.98 2.21
CA VAL A 32 -1.64 16.34 1.73
C VAL A 32 -1.72 17.12 0.43
N LYS A 33 -2.62 16.76 -0.49
CA LYS A 33 -2.89 17.58 -1.68
C LYS A 33 -3.39 18.99 -1.30
N ASP A 34 -4.28 19.10 -0.32
CA ASP A 34 -4.80 20.40 0.15
C ASP A 34 -3.76 21.24 0.91
N GLU A 35 -2.89 20.64 1.72
CA GLU A 35 -1.77 21.36 2.36
C GLU A 35 -0.72 21.82 1.35
N LEU A 36 -0.50 21.04 0.29
CA LEU A 36 0.50 21.36 -0.73
C LEU A 36 0.00 22.41 -1.73
N VAL A 37 -1.30 22.43 -2.03
CA VAL A 37 -1.94 23.54 -2.76
C VAL A 37 -1.76 24.88 -2.03
N LYS A 38 -1.72 24.87 -0.69
CA LYS A 38 -1.51 26.07 0.13
C LYS A 38 -0.04 26.55 0.15
N LEU A 39 0.92 25.69 -0.17
CA LEU A 39 2.35 25.98 -0.07
C LEU A 39 2.96 26.57 -1.37
N GLN A 40 2.15 26.85 -2.41
CA GLN A 40 2.49 27.50 -3.70
C GLN A 40 3.98 27.78 -3.98
N ASP A 41 4.57 27.02 -4.92
CA ASP A 41 5.36 27.54 -6.07
C ASP A 41 5.83 26.42 -7.03
N THR A 42 5.07 25.33 -7.17
CA THR A 42 5.38 24.26 -8.13
C THR A 42 4.18 24.09 -9.06
N GLU A 43 4.41 23.95 -10.37
CA GLU A 43 3.36 23.57 -11.30
C GLU A 43 2.70 22.29 -10.76
N LEU A 44 1.39 22.35 -10.51
CA LEU A 44 0.60 21.24 -9.93
C LEU A 44 0.91 19.88 -10.58
N GLN A 45 1.26 19.88 -11.87
CA GLN A 45 1.65 18.69 -12.62
C GLN A 45 2.98 18.07 -12.16
N GLU A 46 4.03 18.87 -11.93
CA GLU A 46 5.32 18.37 -11.45
C GLU A 46 5.17 17.77 -10.04
N PHE A 47 4.30 18.37 -9.22
CA PHE A 47 3.97 17.86 -7.89
C PHE A 47 3.19 16.55 -7.93
N ASP A 48 2.12 16.45 -8.72
CA ASP A 48 1.34 15.21 -8.85
C ASP A 48 2.25 14.05 -9.29
N HIS A 49 3.16 14.30 -10.24
CA HIS A 49 4.15 13.31 -10.65
C HIS A 49 5.09 12.88 -9.52
N LEU A 50 5.56 13.81 -8.68
CA LEU A 50 6.42 13.49 -7.53
C LEU A 50 5.67 12.76 -6.43
N PHE A 51 4.41 13.12 -6.18
CA PHE A 51 3.57 12.42 -5.23
C PHE A 51 3.28 10.99 -5.70
N ASP A 52 2.90 10.82 -6.97
CA ASP A 52 2.63 9.51 -7.56
C ASP A 52 3.87 8.60 -7.58
N LEU A 53 5.07 9.18 -7.57
CA LEU A 53 6.32 8.44 -7.42
C LEU A 53 6.65 8.13 -5.95
N ALA A 54 6.58 9.13 -5.08
CA ALA A 54 7.00 9.02 -3.68
C ALA A 54 6.03 8.19 -2.83
N PHE A 55 4.72 8.33 -3.05
CA PHE A 55 3.69 7.66 -2.27
C PHE A 55 3.80 6.12 -2.32
N PRO A 56 3.80 5.46 -3.50
CA PRO A 56 3.94 4.01 -3.55
C PRO A 56 5.30 3.54 -3.01
N PHE A 57 6.37 4.30 -3.27
CA PHE A 57 7.71 4.02 -2.77
C PHE A 57 7.75 3.97 -1.22
N TRP A 58 7.27 5.02 -0.55
CA TRP A 58 7.26 5.06 0.92
C TRP A 58 6.26 4.10 1.53
N LYS A 59 5.12 3.87 0.88
CA LYS A 59 4.14 2.87 1.31
C LYS A 59 4.77 1.48 1.33
N GLU A 60 5.50 1.11 0.28
CA GLU A 60 6.23 -0.16 0.23
C GLU A 60 7.31 -0.24 1.32
N ALA A 61 8.12 0.80 1.50
CA ALA A 61 9.17 0.84 2.52
C ALA A 61 8.61 0.67 3.95
N VAL A 62 7.46 1.29 4.24
CA VAL A 62 6.75 1.16 5.52
C VAL A 62 6.17 -0.24 5.71
N LEU A 63 5.52 -0.79 4.69
CA LEU A 63 4.92 -2.13 4.74
C LEU A 63 6.00 -3.20 4.96
N ASN A 64 7.14 -3.06 4.30
CA ASN A 64 8.23 -4.01 4.34
C ASN A 64 9.21 -3.77 5.50
N GLN A 65 9.02 -2.70 6.28
CA GLN A 65 9.96 -2.27 7.33
C GLN A 65 11.42 -2.25 6.81
N THR A 66 11.60 -1.72 5.60
CA THR A 66 12.88 -1.74 4.87
C THR A 66 13.97 -1.06 5.69
N LYS A 67 15.17 -1.65 5.73
CA LYS A 67 16.31 -1.02 6.42
C LYS A 67 16.89 0.09 5.54
N PRO A 68 17.42 1.19 6.11
CA PRO A 68 17.99 2.30 5.34
C PRO A 68 19.03 1.83 4.31
N ARG A 69 19.94 0.94 4.70
CA ARG A 69 20.96 0.38 3.79
C ARG A 69 20.37 -0.39 2.61
N ASP A 70 19.27 -1.11 2.83
CA ASP A 70 18.59 -1.85 1.75
C ASP A 70 17.86 -0.89 0.80
N LEU A 71 17.38 0.24 1.33
CA LEU A 71 16.74 1.32 0.56
C LEU A 71 17.77 2.03 -0.34
N GLU A 72 18.94 2.34 0.22
CA GLU A 72 20.06 2.96 -0.48
C GLU A 72 20.53 2.11 -1.67
N SER A 73 20.81 0.82 -1.44
CA SER A 73 21.20 -0.09 -2.52
C SER A 73 20.12 -0.23 -3.61
N LYS A 74 18.84 -0.26 -3.24
CA LYS A 74 17.74 -0.27 -4.21
C LYS A 74 17.68 1.01 -5.06
N LEU A 75 17.96 2.17 -4.46
CA LEU A 75 17.97 3.45 -5.17
C LEU A 75 19.14 3.54 -6.15
N GLU A 76 20.32 3.06 -5.77
CA GLU A 76 21.48 2.97 -6.66
C GLU A 76 21.24 2.00 -7.83
N GLU A 77 20.62 0.85 -7.57
CA GLU A 77 20.29 -0.15 -8.60
C GLU A 77 19.35 0.40 -9.69
N ILE A 78 18.44 1.30 -9.32
CA ILE A 78 17.53 1.96 -10.27
C ILE A 78 18.13 3.21 -10.92
N GLY A 79 19.41 3.51 -10.63
CA GLY A 79 20.17 4.58 -11.27
C GLY A 79 20.02 5.97 -10.62
N VAL A 80 19.59 6.04 -9.35
CA VAL A 80 19.69 7.27 -8.55
C VAL A 80 21.16 7.50 -8.18
N GLY A 81 21.61 8.75 -8.21
CA GLY A 81 23.00 9.07 -7.86
C GLY A 81 23.32 8.68 -6.42
N GLU A 82 24.54 8.22 -6.14
CA GLU A 82 25.00 7.80 -4.80
C GLU A 82 24.69 8.84 -3.70
N GLU A 83 24.96 10.12 -4.00
CA GLU A 83 24.67 11.23 -3.07
C GLU A 83 23.17 11.41 -2.81
N GLU A 84 22.33 11.24 -3.83
CA GLU A 84 20.88 11.36 -3.72
C GLU A 84 20.26 10.17 -2.99
N ALA A 85 20.75 8.95 -3.29
CA ALA A 85 20.38 7.71 -2.62
C ALA A 85 20.71 7.78 -1.12
N THR A 86 21.90 8.29 -0.78
CA THR A 86 22.31 8.55 0.60
C THR A 86 21.34 9.49 1.30
N ARG A 87 20.99 10.64 0.68
CA ARG A 87 20.07 11.63 1.28
C ARG A 87 18.67 11.07 1.51
N ILE A 88 18.15 10.24 0.60
CA ILE A 88 16.85 9.57 0.78
C ILE A 88 16.93 8.51 1.90
N SER A 89 18.04 7.76 1.98
CA SER A 89 18.30 6.78 3.04
C SER A 89 18.38 7.44 4.42
N GLU A 90 19.05 8.58 4.53
CA GLU A 90 19.11 9.38 5.77
C GLU A 90 17.74 9.91 6.18
N LEU A 91 16.94 10.42 5.23
CA LEU A 91 15.56 10.81 5.51
C LEU A 91 14.75 9.66 6.10
N TRP A 92 14.90 8.46 5.53
CA TRP A 92 14.22 7.28 6.03
C TRP A 92 14.71 6.89 7.42
N LEU A 93 16.02 6.92 7.67
CA LEU A 93 16.59 6.63 8.98
C LEU A 93 15.98 7.54 10.07
N ASP A 94 15.80 8.82 9.77
CA ASP A 94 15.26 9.82 10.70
C ASP A 94 13.74 9.66 10.91
N GLU A 95 12.97 9.48 9.83
CA GLU A 95 11.50 9.49 9.89
C GLU A 95 10.91 8.08 10.13
N ALA A 96 11.63 7.00 9.84
CA ALA A 96 11.14 5.62 9.96
C ALA A 96 10.67 5.24 11.38
N PRO A 97 11.38 5.54 12.48
CA PRO A 97 10.94 5.11 13.81
C PRO A 97 9.56 5.66 14.18
N ALA A 98 9.33 6.94 13.89
CA ALA A 98 8.05 7.60 14.15
C ALA A 98 6.97 7.13 13.17
N THR A 99 7.30 6.98 11.89
CA THR A 99 6.39 6.52 10.83
C THR A 99 5.93 5.09 11.08
N LEU A 100 6.84 4.17 11.37
CA LEU A 100 6.54 2.78 11.67
C LEU A 100 5.74 2.65 12.97
N LYS A 101 6.03 3.48 13.99
CA LYS A 101 5.23 3.52 15.21
C LYS A 101 3.80 3.99 14.92
N ARG A 102 3.63 5.06 14.14
CA ARG A 102 2.31 5.54 13.68
C ARG A 102 1.60 4.48 12.85
N ALA A 103 2.28 3.80 11.93
CA ALA A 103 1.72 2.74 11.09
C ALA A 103 1.26 1.53 11.93
N LYS A 104 2.04 1.14 12.95
CA LYS A 104 1.66 0.10 13.91
C LYS A 104 0.44 0.49 14.74
N LEU A 105 0.40 1.74 15.23
CA LEU A 105 -0.75 2.27 15.96
C LEU A 105 -2.00 2.34 15.07
N MET A 106 -1.84 2.73 13.81
CA MET A 106 -2.90 2.77 12.78
C MET A 106 -3.44 1.39 12.42
N SER A 107 -2.55 0.41 12.25
CA SER A 107 -2.92 -0.99 12.10
C SER A 107 -3.72 -1.48 13.32
N ALA A 108 -3.39 -0.96 14.51
CA ALA A 108 -4.14 -1.21 15.74
C ALA A 108 -5.38 -0.33 15.94
N SER A 109 -5.59 0.75 15.16
CA SER A 109 -6.59 1.79 15.45
C SER A 109 -7.73 1.91 14.44
N GLY A 110 -7.97 0.92 13.58
CA GLY A 110 -9.14 1.02 12.70
C GLY A 110 -9.31 0.04 11.56
N LYS A 111 -8.34 -0.83 11.26
CA LYS A 111 -8.57 -1.89 10.27
C LYS A 111 -9.33 -3.04 10.94
N PRO A 112 -10.49 -3.46 10.38
CA PRO A 112 -11.24 -4.57 10.92
C PRO A 112 -10.34 -5.81 11.00
N GLN A 113 -10.10 -6.32 12.21
CA GLN A 113 -9.33 -7.54 12.40
C GLN A 113 -10.25 -8.74 12.16
N VAL A 114 -9.94 -9.53 11.14
CA VAL A 114 -10.68 -10.76 10.86
C VAL A 114 -10.40 -11.78 11.97
N SER A 115 -11.40 -12.05 12.79
CA SER A 115 -11.33 -13.04 13.88
C SER A 115 -11.75 -14.44 13.44
N ASP A 116 -12.68 -14.52 12.49
CA ASP A 116 -13.24 -15.79 11.99
C ASP A 116 -13.70 -15.62 10.54
N ILE A 117 -13.61 -16.69 9.76
CA ILE A 117 -14.03 -16.74 8.35
C ILE A 117 -14.99 -17.91 8.20
N ARG A 118 -16.25 -17.60 7.90
CA ARG A 118 -17.26 -18.61 7.58
C ARG A 118 -17.48 -18.62 6.09
N TRP A 119 -17.75 -19.79 5.52
CA TRP A 119 -18.03 -19.90 4.10
C TRP A 119 -19.19 -20.86 3.82
N GLY A 120 -19.86 -20.64 2.70
CA GLY A 120 -20.93 -21.49 2.20
C GLY A 120 -20.96 -21.48 0.68
N LEU A 121 -21.39 -22.60 0.10
CA LEU A 121 -21.55 -22.75 -1.35
C LEU A 121 -23.03 -22.62 -1.71
N GLU A 122 -23.37 -21.66 -2.56
CA GLU A 122 -24.71 -21.52 -3.12
C GLU A 122 -24.77 -22.23 -4.48
N LEU A 123 -25.50 -23.34 -4.50
CA LEU A 123 -25.84 -24.08 -5.71
C LEU A 123 -27.33 -23.91 -5.97
N GLU A 124 -27.70 -22.99 -6.86
CA GLU A 124 -29.09 -22.88 -7.29
C GLU A 124 -29.44 -24.01 -8.27
N ARG A 125 -30.37 -24.88 -7.86
CA ARG A 125 -30.85 -25.97 -8.69
C ARG A 125 -31.63 -25.41 -9.89
N ALA A 126 -31.23 -25.77 -11.11
CA ALA A 126 -31.95 -25.41 -12.32
C ALA A 126 -33.40 -25.93 -12.24
N THR A 127 -34.37 -25.01 -12.16
CA THR A 127 -35.79 -25.36 -12.01
C THR A 127 -36.48 -25.66 -13.34
N ARG A 128 -35.81 -25.45 -14.48
CA ARG A 128 -36.35 -25.77 -15.82
C ARG A 128 -35.28 -26.24 -16.80
N PHE A 129 -35.71 -27.01 -17.80
CA PHE A 129 -34.92 -27.62 -18.88
C PHE A 129 -34.11 -26.62 -19.74
N ASN A 130 -34.27 -25.30 -19.57
CA ASN A 130 -33.61 -24.26 -20.36
C ASN A 130 -33.15 -23.04 -19.52
N SER A 131 -32.88 -23.22 -18.22
CA SER A 131 -32.22 -22.16 -17.44
C SER A 131 -30.74 -22.04 -17.88
N PRO A 132 -30.21 -20.84 -18.13
CA PRO A 132 -28.78 -20.67 -18.39
C PRO A 132 -27.98 -21.29 -17.24
N LYS A 133 -26.86 -21.96 -17.56
CA LYS A 133 -25.96 -22.58 -16.57
C LYS A 133 -25.67 -21.54 -15.48
N ARG A 134 -26.21 -21.76 -14.28
CA ARG A 134 -25.92 -20.91 -13.12
C ARG A 134 -24.57 -21.35 -12.56
N GLU A 135 -23.64 -20.42 -12.48
CA GLU A 135 -22.32 -20.67 -11.94
C GLU A 135 -22.38 -20.80 -10.43
N PRO A 136 -21.59 -21.72 -9.83
CA PRO A 136 -21.52 -21.85 -8.38
C PRO A 136 -20.94 -20.57 -7.77
N LEU A 137 -21.63 -20.02 -6.77
CA LEU A 137 -21.16 -18.85 -6.01
C LEU A 137 -20.79 -19.27 -4.60
N ILE A 138 -19.62 -18.82 -4.15
CA ILE A 138 -19.14 -19.03 -2.79
C ILE A 138 -19.38 -17.75 -1.99
N HIS A 139 -19.98 -17.90 -0.82
CA HIS A 139 -20.24 -16.81 0.12
C HIS A 139 -19.23 -16.90 1.24
N PHE A 140 -18.42 -15.86 1.39
CA PHE A 140 -17.58 -15.67 2.55
C PHE A 140 -18.25 -14.67 3.49
N LYS A 141 -18.22 -15.00 4.79
CA LYS A 141 -18.58 -14.11 5.87
C LYS A 141 -17.34 -13.92 6.74
N PHE A 142 -16.74 -12.75 6.64
CA PHE A 142 -15.63 -12.33 7.47
C PHE A 142 -16.21 -11.72 8.75
N LEU A 143 -15.91 -12.34 9.89
CA LEU A 143 -16.22 -11.77 11.19
C LEU A 143 -15.04 -10.92 11.61
N THR A 144 -15.30 -9.64 11.84
CA THR A 144 -14.31 -8.68 12.29
C THR A 144 -14.73 -8.09 13.64
N ASP A 145 -13.78 -7.51 14.36
CA ASP A 145 -14.03 -6.71 15.57
C ASP A 145 -14.93 -5.49 15.32
N GLN A 146 -15.10 -5.05 14.08
CA GLN A 146 -15.96 -3.94 13.66
C GLN A 146 -17.29 -4.38 13.04
N GLY A 147 -17.56 -5.68 12.93
CA GLY A 147 -18.78 -6.23 12.35
C GLY A 147 -18.55 -7.37 11.37
N SER A 148 -19.60 -7.82 10.69
CA SER A 148 -19.46 -8.90 9.69
C SER A 148 -19.58 -8.37 8.28
N GLU A 149 -18.61 -8.71 7.43
CA GLU A 149 -18.66 -8.46 6.00
C GLU A 149 -19.00 -9.72 5.23
N ASN A 150 -19.89 -9.61 4.24
CA ASN A 150 -20.29 -10.72 3.39
C ASN A 150 -19.83 -10.45 1.96
N VAL A 151 -19.08 -11.38 1.39
CA VAL A 151 -18.55 -11.27 0.03
C VAL A 151 -18.95 -12.51 -0.75
N LYS A 152 -19.45 -12.31 -1.98
CA LYS A 152 -19.74 -13.40 -2.91
C LYS A 152 -18.65 -13.45 -3.96
N MET A 153 -18.13 -14.64 -4.22
CA MET A 153 -17.08 -14.86 -5.21
C MET A 153 -17.44 -16.02 -6.13
N ASN A 154 -17.09 -15.88 -7.40
CA ASN A 154 -17.04 -17.01 -8.33
C ASN A 154 -15.66 -17.72 -8.22
N ILE A 155 -15.48 -18.80 -8.99
CA ILE A 155 -14.26 -19.61 -8.92
C ILE A 155 -13.00 -18.85 -9.38
N ASP A 156 -13.13 -17.96 -10.36
CA ASP A 156 -12.01 -17.17 -10.86
C ASP A 156 -11.54 -16.16 -9.81
N GLN A 157 -12.48 -15.46 -9.17
CA GLN A 157 -12.21 -14.52 -8.08
C GLN A 157 -11.59 -15.24 -6.87
N LEU A 158 -12.08 -16.43 -6.52
CA LEU A 158 -11.49 -17.22 -5.43
C LEU A 158 -10.06 -17.66 -5.77
N THR A 159 -9.81 -18.04 -7.02
CA THR A 159 -8.47 -18.41 -7.48
C THR A 159 -7.52 -17.23 -7.40
N GLN A 160 -7.97 -16.04 -7.83
CA GLN A 160 -7.19 -14.80 -7.68
C GLN A 160 -6.90 -14.47 -6.21
N LEU A 161 -7.90 -14.57 -5.33
CA LEU A 161 -7.71 -14.36 -3.90
C LEU A 161 -6.66 -15.33 -3.32
N HIS A 162 -6.72 -16.61 -3.68
CA HIS A 162 -5.74 -17.61 -3.25
C HIS A 162 -4.32 -17.24 -3.69
N LEU A 163 -4.14 -16.81 -4.94
CA LEU A 163 -2.83 -16.40 -5.45
C LEU A 163 -2.27 -15.19 -4.70
N ILE A 164 -3.11 -14.17 -4.45
CA ILE A 164 -2.72 -12.97 -3.71
C ILE A 164 -2.33 -13.34 -2.26
N LEU A 165 -3.14 -14.15 -1.57
CA LEU A 165 -2.83 -14.57 -0.20
C LEU A 165 -1.55 -15.39 -0.12
N LYS A 166 -1.29 -16.24 -1.12
CA LYS A 166 -0.06 -17.03 -1.19
C LYS A 166 1.17 -16.15 -1.40
N ASP A 167 1.06 -15.13 -2.23
CA ASP A 167 2.12 -14.13 -2.45
C ASP A 167 2.43 -13.37 -1.16
N ILE A 168 1.39 -12.86 -0.48
CA ILE A 168 1.51 -12.20 0.83
C ILE A 168 2.16 -13.14 1.85
N GLN A 169 1.75 -14.40 1.94
CA GLN A 169 2.34 -15.37 2.86
C GLN A 169 3.83 -15.58 2.56
N SER A 170 4.20 -15.70 1.28
CA SER A 170 5.60 -15.89 0.88
C SER A 170 6.48 -14.71 1.30
N HIS A 171 5.94 -13.49 1.21
CA HIS A 171 6.60 -12.27 1.65
C HIS A 171 6.75 -12.22 3.17
N VAL A 172 5.68 -12.51 3.91
CA VAL A 172 5.72 -12.60 5.38
C VAL A 172 6.74 -13.64 5.85
N ASP A 173 6.74 -14.83 5.25
CA ASP A 173 7.68 -15.91 5.59
C ASP A 173 9.14 -15.54 5.32
N SER A 174 9.40 -14.67 4.34
CA SER A 174 10.75 -14.17 4.04
C SER A 174 11.26 -13.16 5.07
N VAL A 175 10.34 -12.40 5.69
CA VAL A 175 10.65 -11.37 6.69
C VAL A 175 10.83 -11.95 8.08
N TYR A 176 10.14 -13.06 8.39
CA TYR A 176 10.18 -13.71 9.71
C TYR A 176 11.12 -14.93 9.81
N LYS A 177 11.92 -15.20 8.77
CA LYS A 177 13.03 -16.18 8.80
C LYS A 177 14.34 -15.55 9.24
#